data_AF-A0A958MRI6-F1
#
_entry.id   AF-A0A958MRI6-F1
#
_cell.length_a   1.000
_cell.length_b   1.000
_cell.length_c   1.000
_cell.angle_alpha   90.00
_cell.angle_beta   90.00
_cell.angle_gamma   90.00
#
_symmetry.space_group_name_H-M   'P 1'
#
loop_
_entity.id
_entity.type
_entity.pdbx_description
1 polymer ?
#
loop_
_entity_poly.entity_id
_entity_poly.type
_entity_poly.pdbx_seq_one_letter_code
_entity_poly.pdbx_strand_id
1 'polypeptide(L)'
;MLFEGSEKKVEIVVRPGLPSFREKSREFWDEIVTAAGACILSEVHSEACDAYLLSESSLFVFDNRVLMITCGQTTLVSAALHLVDEIGRDSLASLIYQRKNEYFPDQQHSQFHEDVLILEGKLKGKSLCLGDPNSHHMHVYHLNQDFVPQ
;
A
#
# COMPACT_ATOMS: atom_id res chain seq x y z
N MET A 1 -9.43 5.23 -24.16
CA MET A 1 -9.20 4.49 -22.90
C MET A 1 -9.52 5.46 -21.77
N LEU A 2 -10.37 5.07 -20.83
CA LEU A 2 -10.66 5.89 -19.65
C LEU A 2 -9.64 5.52 -18.56
N PHE A 3 -9.13 6.52 -17.85
CA PHE A 3 -8.13 6.34 -16.81
C PHE A 3 -8.77 6.64 -15.44
N GLU A 4 -8.59 5.73 -14.49
CA GLU A 4 -9.01 5.92 -13.11
C GLU A 4 -7.94 6.72 -12.35
N GLY A 5 -8.19 8.01 -12.16
CA GLY A 5 -7.28 8.88 -11.40
C GLY A 5 -7.42 8.76 -9.88
N SER A 6 -8.42 8.04 -9.37
CA SER A 6 -8.59 7.85 -7.94
C SER A 6 -7.46 7.02 -7.35
N GLU A 7 -6.85 7.52 -6.28
CA GLU A 7 -5.68 6.91 -5.66
C GLU A 7 -6.03 5.79 -4.68
N LYS A 8 -5.19 4.75 -4.68
CA LYS A 8 -5.05 3.77 -3.63
C LYS A 8 -3.72 4.02 -2.93
N LYS A 9 -3.68 3.82 -1.61
CA LYS A 9 -2.47 4.04 -0.81
C LYS A 9 -2.30 2.94 0.22
N VAL A 10 -1.08 2.48 0.42
CA VAL A 10 -0.71 1.66 1.57
C VAL A 10 0.52 2.25 2.24
N GLU A 11 0.44 2.38 3.55
CA GLU A 11 1.59 2.67 4.41
C GLU A 11 1.79 1.48 5.35
N ILE A 12 3.02 0.98 5.40
CA ILE A 12 3.44 -0.13 6.27
C ILE A 12 4.60 0.36 7.12
N VAL A 13 4.49 0.17 8.43
CA VAL A 13 5.56 0.49 9.39
C VAL A 13 5.88 -0.78 10.17
N VAL A 14 7.17 -1.06 10.34
CA VAL A 14 7.64 -2.23 11.09
C VAL A 14 8.16 -1.85 12.47
N ARG A 15 8.11 -2.83 13.38
CA ARG A 15 8.71 -2.73 14.71
C ARG A 15 10.24 -2.70 14.60
N PRO A 16 10.94 -2.13 15.58
CA PRO A 16 12.39 -2.25 15.66
C PRO A 16 12.83 -3.73 15.66
N GLY A 17 13.95 -4.02 15.00
CA GLY A 17 14.55 -5.36 14.98
C GLY A 17 14.58 -6.03 13.60
N LEU A 18 13.85 -5.49 12.62
CA LEU A 18 14.08 -5.84 11.22
C LEU A 18 15.24 -5.03 10.62
N PRO A 19 16.01 -5.60 9.66
CA PRO A 19 16.91 -4.84 8.80
C PRO A 19 16.16 -3.71 8.09
N SER A 20 16.89 -2.67 7.71
CA SER A 20 16.31 -1.55 6.97
C SER A 20 15.67 -2.05 5.68
N PHE A 21 14.47 -1.55 5.36
CA PHE A 21 13.86 -1.81 4.05
C PHE A 21 14.75 -1.34 2.89
N ARG A 22 15.60 -0.33 3.13
CA ARG A 22 16.54 0.19 2.14
C ARG A 22 17.71 -0.75 1.84
N GLU A 23 17.92 -1.75 2.68
CA GLU A 23 18.90 -2.83 2.43
C GLU A 23 18.34 -3.93 1.52
N LYS A 24 17.03 -3.92 1.22
CA LYS A 24 16.41 -4.86 0.28
C LYS A 24 16.89 -4.57 -1.15
N SER A 25 17.08 -5.64 -1.93
CA SER A 25 17.57 -5.51 -3.29
C SER A 25 16.50 -4.89 -4.20
N ARG A 26 16.93 -4.43 -5.38
CA ARG A 26 16.02 -3.89 -6.38
C ARG A 26 15.02 -4.96 -6.85
N GLU A 27 15.46 -6.21 -6.98
CA GLU A 27 14.63 -7.33 -7.41
C GLU A 27 13.49 -7.60 -6.42
N PHE A 28 13.75 -7.47 -5.12
CA PHE A 28 12.72 -7.55 -4.09
C PHE A 28 11.61 -6.51 -4.34
N TRP A 29 11.99 -5.25 -4.60
CA TRP A 29 11.01 -4.21 -4.89
C TRP A 29 10.29 -4.40 -6.23
N ASP A 30 10.97 -4.92 -7.24
CA ASP A 30 10.34 -5.27 -8.52
C ASP A 30 9.26 -6.36 -8.32
N GLU A 31 9.50 -7.37 -7.47
CA GLU A 31 8.50 -8.41 -7.15
C GLU A 31 7.28 -7.84 -6.41
N ILE A 32 7.49 -6.98 -5.42
CA ILE A 32 6.40 -6.31 -4.69
C ILE A 32 5.57 -5.43 -5.63
N VAL A 33 6.23 -4.63 -6.47
CA VAL A 33 5.57 -3.72 -7.43
C VAL A 33 4.83 -4.51 -8.52
N THR A 34 5.41 -5.62 -8.99
CA THR A 34 4.77 -6.52 -9.97
C THR A 34 3.49 -7.12 -9.41
N ALA A 35 3.43 -7.42 -8.11
CA ALA A 35 2.20 -7.88 -7.47
C ALA A 35 1.06 -6.84 -7.48
N ALA A 36 1.36 -5.54 -7.64
CA ALA A 36 0.35 -4.51 -7.87
C ALA A 36 -0.04 -4.34 -9.35
N GLY A 37 0.57 -5.09 -10.27
CA GLY A 37 0.39 -4.92 -11.72
C GLY A 37 1.13 -3.70 -12.28
N ALA A 38 2.17 -3.24 -11.58
CA ALA A 38 3.00 -2.10 -12.00
C ALA A 38 4.45 -2.55 -12.25
N CYS A 39 5.28 -1.62 -12.74
CA CYS A 39 6.72 -1.82 -12.86
C CYS A 39 7.47 -0.55 -12.42
N ILE A 40 8.71 -0.72 -11.96
CA ILE A 40 9.60 0.40 -11.60
C ILE A 40 10.25 0.94 -12.89
N LEU A 41 10.06 2.24 -13.15
CA LEU A 41 10.63 2.94 -14.31
C LEU A 41 11.97 3.59 -13.99
N SER A 42 12.08 4.19 -12.80
CA SER A 42 13.28 4.87 -12.34
C SER A 42 13.30 4.97 -10.81
N GLU A 43 14.48 5.29 -10.26
CA GLU A 43 14.71 5.42 -8.82
C GLU A 43 15.57 6.65 -8.52
N VAL A 44 15.35 7.23 -7.34
CA VAL A 44 16.13 8.32 -6.77
C VAL A 44 16.39 8.01 -5.30
N HIS A 45 17.65 8.11 -4.89
CA HIS A 45 18.08 7.81 -3.54
C HIS A 45 18.44 9.10 -2.79
N SER A 46 18.05 9.16 -1.51
CA SER A 46 18.41 10.24 -0.58
C SER A 46 18.94 9.65 0.72
N GLU A 47 19.35 10.50 1.66
CA GLU A 47 19.83 10.03 2.96
C GLU A 47 18.75 9.27 3.75
N ALA A 48 17.47 9.64 3.60
CA ALA A 48 16.37 9.11 4.40
C ALA A 48 15.38 8.23 3.62
N CYS A 49 15.39 8.27 2.28
CA CYS A 49 14.37 7.63 1.46
C CYS A 49 14.91 7.22 0.09
N ASP A 50 14.52 6.03 -0.35
CA ASP A 50 14.62 5.60 -1.75
C ASP A 50 13.24 5.74 -2.38
N ALA A 51 13.14 6.51 -3.46
CA ALA A 51 11.90 6.81 -4.15
C ALA A 51 11.92 6.18 -5.54
N TYR A 52 10.87 5.44 -5.87
CA TYR A 52 10.71 4.73 -7.12
C TYR A 52 9.52 5.31 -7.88
N LEU A 53 9.77 5.74 -9.11
CA LEU A 53 8.72 6.08 -10.06
C LEU A 53 8.23 4.78 -10.70
N LEU A 54 6.93 4.55 -10.66
CA LEU A 54 6.29 3.37 -11.26
C LEU A 54 5.55 3.78 -12.53
N SER A 55 5.11 2.80 -13.33
CA SER A 55 4.37 2.99 -14.60
C SER A 55 3.33 4.12 -14.57
N GLU A 56 2.58 4.27 -13.48
CA GLU A 56 1.64 5.38 -13.23
C GLU A 56 1.55 5.70 -11.73
N SER A 57 2.60 5.48 -10.95
CA SER A 57 2.49 5.38 -9.49
C SER A 57 3.81 5.70 -8.79
N SER A 58 3.85 5.64 -7.46
CA SER A 58 5.08 5.88 -6.70
C SER A 58 5.22 4.93 -5.50
N LEU A 59 6.47 4.57 -5.20
CA LEU A 59 6.87 3.82 -4.02
C LEU A 59 7.97 4.60 -3.30
N PHE A 60 7.82 4.76 -1.99
CA PHE A 60 8.79 5.41 -1.11
C PHE A 60 9.20 4.43 -0.02
N VAL A 61 10.50 4.21 0.10
CA VAL A 61 11.10 3.24 1.01
C VAL A 61 12.01 3.98 1.99
N PHE A 62 11.67 3.91 3.27
CA PHE A 62 12.43 4.42 4.41
C PHE A 62 12.93 3.23 5.23
N ASP A 63 13.80 3.43 6.22
CA ASP A 63 14.40 2.32 6.97
C ASP A 63 13.36 1.37 7.62
N ASN A 64 12.31 1.92 8.21
CA ASN A 64 11.27 1.17 8.92
C ASN A 64 9.87 1.36 8.34
N ARG A 65 9.73 2.04 7.21
CA ARG A 65 8.45 2.39 6.62
C ARG A 65 8.47 2.27 5.10
N VAL A 66 7.37 1.79 4.55
CA VAL A 66 7.09 1.79 3.11
C VAL A 66 5.79 2.51 2.86
N LEU A 67 5.76 3.35 1.83
CA LEU A 67 4.57 4.02 1.32
C LEU A 67 4.45 3.73 -0.18
N MET A 68 3.35 3.13 -0.61
CA MET A 68 3.05 2.95 -2.03
C MET A 68 1.73 3.62 -2.36
N ILE A 69 1.74 4.48 -3.37
CA ILE A 69 0.58 5.20 -3.88
C ILE A 69 0.39 4.80 -5.33
N THR A 70 -0.78 4.26 -5.66
CA THR A 70 -1.10 3.82 -7.00
C THR A 70 -2.43 4.37 -7.49
N CYS A 71 -2.62 4.37 -8.80
CA CYS A 71 -3.89 4.73 -9.44
C CYS A 71 -4.20 3.72 -10.56
N GLY A 72 -5.12 4.05 -11.45
CA GLY A 72 -5.55 3.15 -12.53
C GLY A 72 -6.20 1.88 -11.98
N GLN A 73 -5.89 0.76 -12.63
CA GLN A 73 -6.42 -0.58 -12.30
C GLN A 73 -5.44 -1.42 -11.48
N THR A 74 -4.51 -0.79 -10.76
CA THR A 74 -3.54 -1.52 -9.92
C THR A 74 -4.21 -2.29 -8.79
N THR A 75 -3.65 -3.45 -8.44
CA THR A 75 -4.07 -4.34 -7.33
C THR A 75 -3.21 -4.12 -6.10
N LEU A 76 -3.27 -2.92 -5.51
CA LEU A 76 -2.39 -2.53 -4.41
C LEU A 76 -2.48 -3.46 -3.18
N VAL A 77 -3.64 -4.06 -2.92
CA VAL A 77 -3.83 -5.03 -1.83
C VAL A 77 -2.92 -6.25 -1.98
N SER A 78 -2.65 -6.70 -3.21
CA SER A 78 -1.77 -7.83 -3.49
C SER A 78 -0.33 -7.51 -3.17
N ALA A 79 0.16 -6.32 -3.54
CA ALA A 79 1.49 -5.86 -3.16
C ALA A 79 1.65 -5.67 -1.65
N ALA A 80 0.62 -5.12 -0.99
CA ALA A 80 0.61 -4.98 0.46
C ALA A 80 0.72 -6.34 1.16
N LEU A 81 -0.06 -7.34 0.74
CA LEU A 81 0.02 -8.69 1.32
C LEU A 81 1.34 -9.39 1.02
N HIS A 82 1.87 -9.25 -0.19
CA HIS A 82 3.18 -9.81 -0.54
C HIS A 82 4.26 -9.25 0.38
N LEU A 83 4.30 -7.93 0.59
CA LEU A 83 5.27 -7.31 1.48
C LEU A 83 5.10 -7.78 2.93
N VAL A 84 3.85 -7.98 3.39
CA VAL A 84 3.56 -8.51 4.73
C VAL A 84 4.04 -9.96 4.89
N ASP A 85 3.92 -10.79 3.85
CA ASP A 85 4.42 -12.17 3.88
C ASP A 85 5.95 -12.20 3.98
N GLU A 86 6.64 -11.31 3.26
CA GLU A 86 8.10 -11.22 3.24
C GLU A 86 8.72 -10.74 4.57
N ILE A 87 8.06 -9.81 5.27
CA ILE A 87 8.55 -9.28 6.56
C ILE A 87 8.05 -10.06 7.78
N GLY A 88 7.03 -10.88 7.60
CA GLY A 88 6.30 -11.55 8.66
C GLY A 88 5.35 -10.61 9.40
N ARG A 89 4.13 -11.09 9.62
CA ARG A 89 3.04 -10.35 10.30
C ARG A 89 3.44 -9.78 11.67
N ASP A 90 4.19 -10.53 12.48
CA ASP A 90 4.52 -10.13 13.85
C ASP A 90 5.47 -8.92 13.90
N SER A 91 6.16 -8.65 12.80
CA SER A 91 7.02 -7.49 12.62
C SER A 91 6.25 -6.19 12.37
N LEU A 92 4.95 -6.23 12.08
CA LEU A 92 4.16 -5.04 11.77
C LEU A 92 3.89 -4.18 13.02
N ALA A 93 4.25 -2.90 12.94
CA ALA A 93 3.88 -1.87 13.91
C ALA A 93 2.64 -1.07 13.46
N SER A 94 2.45 -0.87 12.15
CA SER A 94 1.25 -0.27 11.59
C SER A 94 1.06 -0.71 10.14
N LEU A 95 -0.20 -0.81 9.71
CA LEU A 95 -0.57 -0.86 8.30
C LEU A 95 -1.83 -0.02 8.14
N ILE A 96 -1.80 0.90 7.17
CA ILE A 96 -2.94 1.73 6.79
C ILE A 96 -3.11 1.60 5.27
N TYR A 97 -4.21 0.97 4.87
CA TYR A 97 -4.63 0.83 3.48
C TYR A 97 -5.79 1.80 3.21
N GLN A 98 -5.72 2.55 2.11
CA GLN A 98 -6.69 3.60 1.77
C GLN A 98 -7.10 3.48 0.30
N ARG A 99 -8.38 3.73 0.03
CA ARG A 99 -8.90 3.92 -1.33
C ARG A 99 -9.76 5.18 -1.34
N LYS A 100 -9.47 6.10 -2.25
CA LYS A 100 -10.39 7.17 -2.59
C LYS A 100 -11.53 6.57 -3.42
N ASN A 101 -12.78 6.96 -3.15
CA ASN A 101 -13.92 6.46 -3.93
C ASN A 101 -13.72 6.73 -5.43
N GLU A 102 -13.89 5.70 -6.24
CA GLU A 102 -13.50 5.66 -7.65
C GLU A 102 -14.47 6.44 -8.54
N TYR A 103 -13.97 6.97 -9.65
CA TYR A 103 -14.82 7.55 -10.70
C TYR A 103 -15.47 6.46 -11.56
N PHE A 104 -14.78 5.33 -11.74
CA PHE A 104 -15.18 4.19 -12.55
C PHE A 104 -15.05 2.88 -11.73
N PRO A 105 -15.87 2.69 -10.68
CA PRO A 105 -15.77 1.53 -9.80
C PRO A 105 -15.92 0.19 -10.54
N ASP A 106 -16.79 0.13 -11.57
CA ASP A 106 -17.03 -1.08 -12.37
C ASP A 106 -15.83 -1.52 -13.22
N GLN A 107 -14.83 -0.65 -13.39
CA GLN A 107 -13.60 -0.95 -14.13
C GLN A 107 -12.46 -1.38 -13.21
N GLN A 108 -12.67 -1.46 -11.90
CA GLN A 108 -11.66 -1.94 -10.95
C GLN A 108 -11.73 -3.47 -10.82
N HIS A 109 -10.58 -4.09 -10.51
CA HIS A 109 -10.54 -5.54 -10.25
C HIS A 109 -11.23 -5.96 -8.96
N SER A 110 -11.41 -5.02 -8.02
CA SER A 110 -12.04 -5.23 -6.73
C SER A 110 -12.63 -3.94 -6.18
N GLN A 111 -13.60 -4.08 -5.28
CA GLN A 111 -14.09 -3.01 -4.43
C GLN A 111 -13.31 -2.96 -3.10
N PHE A 112 -13.38 -1.83 -2.39
CA PHE A 112 -12.70 -1.68 -1.10
C PHE A 112 -13.05 -2.79 -0.10
N HIS A 113 -14.31 -3.21 -0.02
CA HIS A 113 -14.72 -4.23 0.93
C HIS A 113 -14.13 -5.62 0.62
N GLU A 114 -13.90 -5.93 -0.66
CA GLU A 114 -13.27 -7.18 -1.09
C GLU A 114 -11.78 -7.18 -0.72
N ASP A 115 -11.10 -6.05 -0.92
CA ASP A 115 -9.71 -5.87 -0.45
C ASP A 115 -9.60 -6.02 1.06
N VAL A 116 -10.58 -5.48 1.81
CA VAL A 116 -10.63 -5.65 3.27
C VAL A 116 -10.78 -7.11 3.66
N LEU A 117 -11.63 -7.89 2.99
CA LEU A 117 -11.75 -9.33 3.27
C LEU A 117 -10.44 -10.08 3.03
N ILE A 118 -9.70 -9.71 1.98
CA ILE A 118 -8.38 -10.26 1.67
C ILE A 118 -7.38 -9.91 2.79
N LEU A 119 -7.36 -8.64 3.24
CA LEU A 119 -6.50 -8.19 4.34
C LEU A 119 -6.87 -8.86 5.67
N GLU A 120 -8.17 -8.97 5.98
CA GLU A 120 -8.68 -9.57 7.21
C GLU A 120 -8.40 -11.07 7.30
N GLY A 121 -8.23 -11.75 6.16
CA GLY A 121 -7.76 -13.13 6.11
C GLY A 121 -6.39 -13.35 6.76
N LYS A 122 -5.54 -12.31 6.85
CA LYS A 122 -4.20 -12.38 7.47
C LYS A 122 -4.02 -11.45 8.67
N LEU A 123 -4.68 -10.30 8.67
CA LEU A 123 -4.44 -9.20 9.60
C LEU A 123 -5.72 -8.85 10.35
N LYS A 124 -5.61 -8.48 11.62
CA LYS A 124 -6.76 -7.97 12.38
C LYS A 124 -6.79 -6.45 12.34
N GLY A 125 -7.81 -5.89 11.73
CA GLY A 125 -7.94 -4.45 11.56
C GLY A 125 -9.35 -3.93 11.75
N LYS A 126 -9.55 -2.67 11.37
CA LYS A 126 -10.84 -1.98 11.35
C LYS A 126 -10.93 -1.18 10.06
N SER A 127 -12.13 -1.12 9.49
CA SER A 127 -12.46 -0.28 8.35
C SER A 127 -13.25 0.96 8.79
N LEU A 128 -13.02 2.06 8.08
CA LEU A 128 -13.62 3.37 8.31
C LEU A 128 -13.98 4.00 6.95
N CYS A 129 -15.01 4.83 6.94
CA CYS A 129 -15.34 5.72 5.84
C CYS A 129 -15.22 7.16 6.34
N LEU A 130 -14.37 7.95 5.68
CA LEU A 130 -14.12 9.35 6.01
C LEU A 130 -14.69 10.24 4.91
N GLY A 131 -15.74 11.00 5.22
CA GLY A 131 -16.44 11.87 4.26
C GLY A 131 -17.90 11.46 4.07
N ASP A 132 -18.52 11.98 3.01
CA ASP A 132 -19.91 11.65 2.65
C ASP A 132 -19.94 10.36 1.81
N PRO A 133 -20.54 9.26 2.31
CA PRO A 133 -20.65 8.00 1.57
C PRO A 133 -21.35 8.11 0.21
N ASN A 134 -22.19 9.14 0.03
CA ASN A 134 -22.91 9.39 -1.23
C ASN A 134 -22.17 10.36 -2.17
N SER A 135 -20.99 10.84 -1.76
CA SER A 135 -20.18 11.78 -2.52
C SER A 135 -18.69 11.49 -2.30
N HIS A 136 -17.87 12.52 -2.11
CA HIS A 136 -16.45 12.36 -1.88
C HIS A 136 -16.18 11.80 -0.48
N HIS A 137 -15.66 10.58 -0.44
CA HIS A 137 -15.18 9.93 0.77
C HIS A 137 -13.88 9.15 0.51
N MET A 138 -13.23 8.77 1.60
CA MET A 138 -12.06 7.89 1.61
C MET A 138 -12.38 6.69 2.46
N HIS A 139 -12.13 5.51 1.91
CA HIS A 139 -12.14 4.28 2.66
C HIS A 139 -10.77 4.05 3.27
N VAL A 140 -10.73 3.64 4.53
CA VAL A 140 -9.50 3.35 5.26
C VAL A 140 -9.67 2.02 5.97
N TYR A 141 -8.69 1.13 5.81
CA TYR A 141 -8.49 -0.03 6.67
C TYR A 141 -7.18 0.14 7.41
N HIS A 142 -7.18 -0.10 8.71
CA HIS A 142 -5.96 -0.01 9.51
C HIS A 142 -5.87 -1.15 10.51
N LEU A 143 -4.65 -1.51 10.93
CA LEU A 143 -4.46 -2.50 11.98
C LEU A 143 -5.09 -2.03 13.30
N ASN A 144 -5.70 -2.97 14.01
CA ASN A 144 -6.30 -2.71 15.32
C ASN A 144 -5.25 -2.89 16.42
N GLN A 145 -4.21 -2.07 16.37
CA GLN A 145 -3.13 -2.03 17.35
C GLN A 145 -2.68 -0.60 17.60
N ASP A 146 -2.22 -0.33 18.83
CA ASP A 146 -1.69 0.99 19.17
C ASP A 146 -0.38 1.23 18.42
N PHE A 147 -0.31 2.39 17.77
CA PHE A 147 0.88 2.86 17.08
C PHE A 147 1.06 4.34 17.37
N VAL A 148 2.26 4.72 17.82
CA VAL A 148 2.67 6.10 17.99
C VAL A 148 3.82 6.33 17.00
N PRO A 149 3.64 7.22 16.00
CA PRO A 149 4.74 7.61 15.11
C PRO A 149 5.91 8.14 15.94
N GLN A 150 7.13 7.76 15.56
CA GLN A 150 8.36 8.33 16.12
C GLN A 150 8.75 9.60 15.37
#